data_AF-A0A924VUJ9-F1
#
_entry.id   AF-A0A924VUJ9-F1
#
_cell.length_a   1.000
_cell.length_b   1.000
_cell.length_c   1.000
_cell.angle_alpha   90.00
_cell.angle_beta   90.00
_cell.angle_gamma   90.00
#
_symmetry.space_group_name_H-M   'P 1'
#
loop_
_entity.id
_entity.type
_entity.pdbx_description
1 polymer ?
#
loop_
_entity_poly.entity_id
_entity_poly.type
_entity_poly.pdbx_seq_one_letter_code
_entity_poly.pdbx_strand_id
1 'polypeptide(L)' 'MTDGIILIDKPAHMTSFGVVARIRRVLSKDAGKKIKVGHTGTLDPFATGLMILVIG' A
#
# COMPACT_ATOMS: atom_id res chain seq x y z
N MET A 1 8.07 -12.93 10.38
CA MET A 1 6.91 -12.07 10.05
C MET A 1 7.44 -10.67 10.12
N THR A 2 7.32 -9.90 9.04
CA THR A 2 7.90 -8.56 8.99
C THR A 2 6.75 -7.59 9.06
N ASP A 3 6.40 -7.20 10.29
CA ASP A 3 5.59 -6.02 10.53
C ASP A 3 6.39 -4.80 10.09
N GLY A 4 5.75 -3.79 9.52
CA GLY A 4 6.48 -2.64 8.99
C GLY A 4 5.63 -1.54 8.39
N ILE A 5 6.32 -0.49 7.97
CA ILE A 5 5.74 0.69 7.33
C ILE A 5 6.39 0.88 5.96
N ILE A 6 5.58 1.16 4.94
CA ILE A 6 6.06 1.59 3.63
C ILE A 6 5.55 3.00 3.36
N LEU A 7 6.47 3.91 3.04
CA LEU A 7 6.17 5.25 2.59
C LEU A 7 6.09 5.26 1.07
N ILE A 8 4.95 5.66 0.52
CA ILE A 8 4.72 5.73 -0.92
C ILE A 8 4.41 7.16 -1.30
N ASP A 9 5.08 7.67 -2.32
CA ASP A 9 4.59 8.84 -3.04
C ASP A 9 3.52 8.37 -4.04
N LYS A 10 2.25 8.63 -3.73
CA LYS A 10 1.12 8.13 -4.52
C LYS A 10 1.01 8.96 -5.80
N PRO A 11 1.04 8.33 -6.99
CA PRO A 11 0.79 9.05 -8.23
C PRO A 11 -0.69 9.43 -8.39
N ALA A 12 -0.94 10.41 -9.25
CA ALA A 12 -2.29 10.77 -9.67
C ALA A 12 -2.92 9.61 -10.47
N HIS A 13 -4.25 9.62 -10.55
CA HIS A 13 -5.09 8.62 -11.23
C HIS A 13 -5.00 7.20 -10.65
N MET A 14 -4.36 7.03 -9.49
CA MET A 14 -4.36 5.79 -8.72
C MET A 14 -5.16 5.98 -7.43
N THR A 15 -6.08 5.07 -7.15
CA THR A 15 -6.80 5.07 -5.87
C THR A 15 -5.89 4.60 -4.74
N SER A 16 -6.11 5.09 -3.52
CA SER A 16 -5.41 4.62 -2.32
C SER A 16 -5.52 3.10 -2.14
N PHE A 17 -6.70 2.53 -2.38
CA PHE A 17 -6.89 1.07 -2.35
C PHE A 17 -6.13 0.34 -3.47
N GLY A 18 -5.99 0.96 -4.64
CA GLY A 18 -5.19 0.44 -5.76
C GLY A 18 -3.71 0.29 -5.38
N VAL A 19 -3.15 1.27 -4.65
CA VAL A 19 -1.79 1.18 -4.09
C VAL A 19 -1.67 -0.02 -3.14
N VAL A 20 -2.59 -0.14 -2.17
CA VAL A 20 -2.62 -1.25 -1.21
C VAL A 20 -2.72 -2.59 -1.92
N ALA A 21 -3.60 -2.71 -2.92
CA ALA A 21 -3.79 -3.95 -3.68
C ALA A 21 -2.51 -4.36 -4.42
N ARG A 22 -1.81 -3.39 -5.04
CA ARG A 22 -0.55 -3.63 -5.74
C ARG A 22 0.55 -4.10 -4.78
N ILE A 23 0.75 -3.38 -3.67
CA ILE A 23 1.78 -3.72 -2.68
C ILE A 23 1.48 -5.07 -2.01
N ARG A 24 0.23 -5.31 -1.61
CA ARG A 24 -0.19 -6.61 -1.05
C ARG A 24 0.09 -7.77 -2.00
N ARG A 25 -0.15 -7.60 -3.31
CA ARG A 25 0.13 -8.64 -4.30
C ARG A 25 1.61 -8.98 -4.38
N VAL A 26 2.48 -7.97 -4.42
CA VAL A 26 3.94 -8.19 -4.45
C VAL A 26 4.41 -8.89 -3.18
N LEU A 27 4.10 -8.33 -2.01
CA LEU A 27 4.53 -8.89 -0.73
C LEU A 27 3.98 -10.30 -0.47
N SER A 28 2.73 -10.57 -0.86
CA SER A 28 2.15 -11.90 -0.69
C SER A 28 2.78 -12.95 -1.60
N LYS A 29 3.22 -12.54 -2.81
CA LYS A 29 3.93 -13.42 -3.74
C LYS A 29 5.30 -13.78 -3.18
N ASP A 30 6.05 -12.79 -2.72
CA ASP A 30 7.40 -12.98 -2.19
C ASP A 30 7.40 -13.78 -0.88
N ALA A 31 6.40 -13.58 -0.03
CA ALA A 31 6.27 -14.31 1.24
C ALA A 31 5.64 -15.71 1.11
N GLY A 32 5.14 -16.09 -0.07
CA GLY A 32 4.42 -17.36 -0.28
C GLY A 32 3.10 -17.50 0.51
N LYS A 33 2.59 -16.40 1.07
CA LYS A 33 1.34 -16.36 1.86
C LYS A 33 0.69 -15.00 1.78
N LYS A 34 -0.61 -14.92 2.06
CA LYS A 34 -1.34 -13.64 2.08
C LYS A 34 -0.79 -12.72 3.19
N ILE A 35 -0.25 -11.58 2.80
CA ILE A 35 0.20 -10.53 3.71
C ILE A 35 -0.91 -9.50 3.90
N LYS A 36 -1.12 -9.06 5.14
CA LYS A 36 -2.03 -7.96 5.46
C LYS A 36 -1.34 -6.64 5.18
N VAL A 37 -2.06 -5.75 4.51
CA VAL A 37 -1.59 -4.41 4.14
C VAL A 37 -2.78 -3.46 4.27
N GLY A 38 -2.55 -2.33 4.94
CA GLY A 38 -3.50 -1.23 5.07
C GLY A 38 -2.83 0.13 4.84
N HIS A 39 -3.61 1.20 4.92
CA HIS A 39 -3.12 2.58 4.85
C HIS A 39 -3.72 3.42 5.98
N THR A 40 -3.03 4.47 6.40
CA THR A 40 -3.47 5.33 7.52
C THR A 40 -4.19 6.61 7.08
N GLY A 41 -4.32 6.84 5.78
CA GLY A 41 -5.07 7.96 5.21
C GLY A 41 -5.41 7.72 3.76
N THR A 42 -6.62 8.12 3.36
CA THR A 42 -7.05 8.04 1.97
C THR A 42 -6.68 9.33 1.26
N LEU A 43 -5.98 9.20 0.15
CA LEU A 43 -5.85 10.25 -0.87
C LEU A 43 -6.83 9.99 -2.01
N ASP A 44 -7.48 11.05 -2.48
CA ASP A 44 -8.34 11.01 -3.65
C ASP A 44 -7.59 10.50 -4.90
N PRO A 45 -8.29 9.94 -5.90
CA PRO A 45 -7.64 9.43 -7.10
C PRO A 45 -6.78 10.47 -7.82
N PHE A 46 -7.21 11.73 -7.87
CA PHE A 46 -6.47 12.82 -8.51
C PHE A 46 -5.33 13.37 -7.64
N ALA A 47 -5.36 13.17 -6.32
CA ALA A 47 -4.35 13.70 -5.41
C ALA A 47 -3.02 12.94 -5.55
N THR A 48 -1.92 13.62 -5.25
CA THR A 48 -0.56 13.04 -5.19
C THR A 48 0.04 13.26 -3.81
N GLY A 49 1.16 12.59 -3.51
CA GLY A 49 1.95 12.84 -2.31
C GLY A 49 2.03 11.65 -1.37
N LEU A 50 2.55 11.92 -0.16
CA LEU A 50 2.89 10.89 0.81
C LEU A 50 1.66 10.12 1.29
N MET A 51 1.73 8.81 1.11
CA MET A 51 0.79 7.83 1.61
C MET A 51 1.54 6.79 2.45
N ILE A 52 1.09 6.57 3.68
CA ILE A 52 1.70 5.62 4.62
C ILE A 52 0.94 4.30 4.55
N LEU A 53 1.65 3.23 4.25
CA LEU A 53 1.15 1.86 4.32
C LEU A 53 1.68 1.17 5.57
N VAL A 54 0.85 0.32 6.18
CA VAL A 54 1.20 -0.54 7.31
C VAL A 54 1.09 -2.01 6.90
N ILE A 55 2.04 -2.83 7.33
CA ILE A 55 2.18 -4.25 7.01
C ILE A 55 2.24 -5.02 8.32
N GLY A 56 1.49 -6.13 8.38
CA GLY A 56 1.34 -6.98 9.57
C GLY A 56 -0.01 -7.68 9.59
#